data_AF-A0A8T2BXX7-F1
#
_entry.id   AF-A0A8T2BXX7-F1
#
_cell.length_a   1.000
_cell.length_b   1.000
_cell.length_c   1.000
_cell.angle_alpha   90.00
_cell.angle_beta   90.00
_cell.angle_gamma   90.00
#
_symmetry.space_group_name_H-M   'P 1'
#
loop_
_entity.id
_entity.type
_entity.pdbx_description
1 polymer ?
#
loop_
_entity_poly.entity_id
_entity_poly.type
_entity_poly.pdbx_seq_one_letter_code
_entity_poly.pdbx_strand_id
1 'polypeptide(L)'
;MAPARINSPPEPESSEEELSDSQVSFSSEDDENTNGETEANGTKDEFWVRYPSLKRYLSKEIVKESVPEQYVLEKAKLIGDDKAKELNDKCDVLFIKEMEHLINKFRFMADVLELLFL
;
A
#
# COMPACT_ATOMS: atom_id res chain seq x y z
N MET A 1 45.85 -40.52 -18.79
CA MET A 1 46.72 -40.38 -17.59
C MET A 1 47.32 -38.98 -17.64
N ALA A 2 46.95 -38.10 -16.72
CA ALA A 2 47.41 -36.70 -16.65
C ALA A 2 48.84 -36.60 -16.06
N PRO A 3 49.45 -35.40 -16.06
CA PRO A 3 49.35 -34.62 -14.84
C PRO A 3 49.12 -33.11 -15.05
N ALA A 4 48.38 -32.53 -14.09
CA ALA A 4 48.17 -31.10 -13.91
C ALA A 4 49.36 -30.42 -13.21
N ARG A 5 49.53 -29.10 -13.41
CA ARG A 5 49.94 -28.13 -12.36
C ARG A 5 49.77 -26.68 -12.86
N ILE A 6 48.74 -25.95 -12.39
CA ILE A 6 48.77 -24.87 -11.37
C ILE A 6 49.70 -23.71 -11.75
N ASN A 7 49.14 -22.49 -11.94
CA ASN A 7 49.56 -21.21 -11.32
C ASN A 7 49.01 -19.98 -12.11
N SER A 8 48.00 -19.31 -11.57
CA SER A 8 47.78 -17.85 -11.76
C SER A 8 48.44 -17.12 -10.58
N PRO A 9 49.13 -15.97 -10.77
CA PRO A 9 48.61 -14.67 -10.24
C PRO A 9 49.23 -13.42 -10.96
N PRO A 10 49.03 -12.16 -10.51
CA PRO A 10 47.84 -11.43 -10.00
C PRO A 10 47.48 -10.19 -10.87
N GLU A 11 46.32 -9.59 -10.63
CA GLU A 11 45.96 -8.23 -11.09
C GLU A 11 46.85 -7.16 -10.42
N PRO A 12 47.05 -6.01 -11.09
CA PRO A 12 47.17 -4.74 -10.39
C PRO A 12 46.06 -3.75 -10.79
N GLU A 13 45.68 -2.99 -9.79
CA GLU A 13 44.53 -2.11 -9.65
C GLU A 13 44.60 -0.79 -10.44
N SER A 14 43.43 -0.15 -10.50
CA SER A 14 43.20 1.29 -10.29
C SER A 14 42.90 2.17 -11.50
N SER A 15 41.68 2.74 -11.43
CA SER A 15 41.25 4.13 -11.75
C SER A 15 41.49 4.65 -13.20
N GLU A 16 40.62 5.41 -13.86
CA GLU A 16 39.72 6.48 -13.45
C GLU A 16 38.83 6.91 -14.65
N GLU A 17 37.77 7.65 -14.33
CA GLU A 17 36.72 8.24 -15.17
C GLU A 17 37.16 8.90 -16.49
N GLU A 18 36.32 8.79 -17.53
CA GLU A 18 35.59 9.93 -18.13
C GLU A 18 34.79 9.46 -19.37
N LEU A 19 33.46 9.46 -19.27
CA LEU A 19 32.56 9.30 -20.43
C LEU A 19 32.08 10.71 -20.83
N SER A 20 32.70 11.29 -21.86
CA SER A 20 32.32 12.60 -22.38
C SER A 20 31.33 12.50 -23.54
N ASP A 21 30.13 12.99 -23.25
CA ASP A 21 29.14 13.70 -24.06
C ASP A 21 29.04 13.45 -25.57
N SER A 22 27.92 12.84 -25.98
CA SER A 22 27.34 13.08 -27.31
C SER A 22 25.88 13.52 -27.18
N GLN A 23 25.72 14.83 -27.30
CA GLN A 23 24.48 15.58 -27.33
C GLN A 23 23.68 15.21 -28.59
N VAL A 24 22.56 14.49 -28.43
CA VAL A 24 21.57 14.29 -29.51
C VAL A 24 20.37 15.20 -29.30
N SER A 25 20.17 16.05 -30.30
CA SER A 25 19.17 17.10 -30.43
C SER A 25 17.77 16.51 -30.63
N PHE A 26 16.78 16.93 -29.85
CA PHE A 26 15.37 16.65 -30.13
C PHE A 26 14.72 17.88 -30.76
N SER A 27 14.33 17.77 -32.03
CA SER A 27 13.51 18.74 -32.74
C SER A 27 12.28 18.06 -33.32
N SER A 28 11.12 18.69 -33.05
CA SER A 28 9.82 18.67 -33.75
C SER A 28 9.12 17.31 -33.95
N GLU A 29 7.80 17.16 -33.93
CA GLU A 29 6.61 17.97 -33.69
C GLU A 29 5.47 16.93 -33.64
N ASP A 30 4.47 17.16 -32.79
CA ASP A 30 3.09 16.68 -32.86
C ASP A 30 2.82 15.17 -33.13
N ASP A 31 2.46 14.45 -32.07
CA ASP A 31 1.58 13.28 -32.16
C ASP A 31 0.61 13.33 -30.97
N GLU A 32 -0.69 13.39 -31.27
CA GLU A 32 -1.77 13.27 -30.31
C GLU A 32 -1.56 12.06 -29.40
N ASN A 33 -1.45 12.29 -28.09
CA ASN A 33 -1.71 11.23 -27.12
C ASN A 33 -2.82 11.67 -26.18
N THR A 34 -4.04 11.43 -26.67
CA THR A 34 -5.23 11.18 -25.87
C THR A 34 -4.88 10.15 -24.79
N ASN A 35 -4.64 10.57 -23.55
CA ASN A 35 -4.83 9.66 -22.43
C ASN A 35 -4.96 10.37 -21.09
N GLY A 36 -6.19 10.29 -20.58
CA GLY A 36 -6.43 10.22 -19.15
C GLY A 36 -6.50 11.57 -18.47
N GLU A 37 -7.43 12.42 -18.90
CA GLU A 37 -8.23 13.10 -17.88
C GLU A 37 -8.62 12.04 -16.87
N THR A 38 -8.02 12.19 -15.69
CA THR A 38 -8.20 11.29 -14.56
C THR A 38 -9.67 11.35 -14.24
N GLU A 39 -10.44 10.39 -14.76
CA GLU A 39 -11.78 10.10 -14.29
C GLU A 39 -11.63 9.63 -12.84
N ALA A 40 -11.46 10.61 -11.95
CA ALA A 40 -11.93 10.59 -10.58
C ALA A 40 -13.47 10.52 -10.60
N ASN A 41 -14.01 9.56 -11.35
CA ASN A 41 -15.40 9.24 -11.31
C ASN A 41 -15.55 8.37 -10.06
N GLY A 42 -16.21 8.95 -9.05
CA GLY A 42 -16.49 8.36 -7.74
C GLY A 42 -17.44 7.17 -7.82
N THR A 43 -17.24 6.28 -8.78
CA THR A 43 -17.90 4.99 -8.89
C THR A 43 -17.30 4.12 -7.80
N LYS A 44 -18.03 3.95 -6.69
CA LYS A 44 -17.67 2.96 -5.68
C LYS A 44 -17.48 1.62 -6.37
N ASP A 45 -16.26 1.08 -6.31
CA ASP A 45 -15.98 -0.26 -6.85
C ASP A 45 -16.95 -1.27 -6.24
N GLU A 46 -17.53 -2.12 -7.08
CA GLU A 46 -18.56 -3.08 -6.69
C GLU A 46 -18.09 -4.00 -5.56
N PHE A 47 -16.80 -4.34 -5.54
CA PHE A 47 -16.20 -5.14 -4.47
C PHE A 47 -16.34 -4.44 -3.11
N TRP A 48 -16.10 -3.14 -3.06
CA TRP A 48 -16.26 -2.33 -1.85
C TRP A 48 -17.71 -2.08 -1.45
N VAL A 49 -18.63 -2.13 -2.42
CA VAL A 49 -20.06 -2.12 -2.12
C VAL A 49 -20.48 -3.41 -1.42
N ARG A 50 -19.92 -4.56 -1.84
CA ARG A 50 -20.21 -5.87 -1.22
C ARG A 50 -19.53 -6.06 0.14
N TYR A 51 -18.31 -5.53 0.32
CA TYR A 51 -17.51 -5.75 1.52
C TYR A 51 -17.08 -4.43 2.20
N PRO A 52 -18.05 -3.63 2.69
CA PRO A 52 -17.79 -2.28 3.19
C PRO A 52 -16.98 -2.27 4.49
N SER A 53 -17.11 -3.30 5.32
CA SER A 53 -16.46 -3.37 6.63
C SER A 53 -15.01 -3.80 6.50
N LEU A 54 -14.73 -4.69 5.55
CA LEU A 54 -13.38 -4.99 5.11
C LEU A 54 -12.69 -3.74 4.54
N LYS A 55 -13.38 -2.96 3.70
CA LYS A 55 -12.85 -1.68 3.19
C LYS A 55 -12.46 -0.77 4.34
N ARG A 56 -13.39 -0.49 5.26
CA ARG A 56 -13.14 0.40 6.41
C ARG A 56 -11.93 -0.05 7.23
N TYR A 57 -11.79 -1.36 7.46
CA TYR A 57 -10.66 -1.91 8.20
C TYR A 57 -9.33 -1.64 7.48
N LEU A 58 -9.25 -1.98 6.19
CA LEU A 58 -8.04 -1.78 5.40
C LEU A 58 -7.73 -0.29 5.18
N SER A 59 -8.74 0.58 5.12
CA SER A 59 -8.54 2.03 5.06
C SER A 59 -7.78 2.59 6.27
N LYS A 60 -7.92 2.00 7.46
CA LYS A 60 -7.12 2.40 8.63
C LYS A 60 -5.62 2.12 8.41
N GLU A 61 -5.29 1.02 7.74
CA GLU A 61 -3.91 0.64 7.43
C GLU A 61 -3.35 1.40 6.23
N ILE A 62 -4.18 1.69 5.21
CA ILE A 62 -3.83 2.58 4.09
C ILE A 62 -3.30 3.93 4.59
N VAL A 63 -3.95 4.54 5.58
CA VAL A 63 -3.53 5.83 6.15
C VAL A 63 -2.20 5.71 6.91
N LYS A 64 -1.94 4.57 7.55
CA LYS A 64 -0.70 4.34 8.32
C LYS A 64 0.49 4.06 7.42
N GLU A 65 0.30 3.23 6.39
CA GLU A 65 1.38 2.74 5.52
C GLU A 65 1.54 3.57 4.23
N SER A 66 0.69 4.59 4.02
CA SER A 66 0.66 5.41 2.80
C SER A 66 0.50 4.59 1.51
N VAL A 67 -0.21 3.47 1.60
CA VAL A 67 -0.42 2.55 0.47
C VAL A 67 -1.61 3.05 -0.38
N PRO A 68 -1.48 3.17 -1.71
CA PRO A 68 -2.58 3.60 -2.56
C PRO A 68 -3.83 2.70 -2.43
N GLU A 69 -5.02 3.29 -2.33
CA GLU A 69 -6.29 2.54 -2.20
C GLU A 69 -6.51 1.55 -3.36
N GLN A 70 -6.14 1.95 -4.58
CA GLN A 70 -6.25 1.11 -5.77
C GLN A 70 -5.42 -0.17 -5.64
N TYR A 71 -4.19 -0.08 -5.12
CA TYR A 71 -3.35 -1.25 -4.88
C TYR A 71 -3.99 -2.19 -3.86
N VAL A 72 -4.57 -1.64 -2.79
CA VAL A 72 -5.28 -2.44 -1.79
C VAL A 72 -6.51 -3.13 -2.38
N LEU A 73 -7.27 -2.44 -3.22
CA LEU A 73 -8.41 -3.03 -3.94
C LEU A 73 -7.99 -4.21 -4.82
N GLU A 74 -6.93 -4.04 -5.61
CA GLU A 74 -6.39 -5.13 -6.44
C GLU A 74 -5.98 -6.33 -5.59
N LYS A 75 -5.27 -6.10 -4.48
CA LYS A 75 -4.90 -7.18 -3.56
C LYS A 75 -6.09 -7.82 -2.88
N ALA A 76 -7.10 -7.04 -2.50
CA ALA A 76 -8.30 -7.57 -1.86
C ALA A 76 -9.11 -8.47 -2.80
N LYS A 77 -9.21 -8.12 -4.09
CA LYS A 77 -9.88 -8.96 -5.10
C LYS A 77 -9.21 -10.32 -5.28
N LEU A 78 -7.90 -10.42 -5.08
CA LEU A 78 -7.16 -11.70 -5.17
C LEU A 78 -7.50 -12.70 -4.05
N ILE A 79 -8.10 -12.25 -2.95
CA ILE A 79 -8.44 -13.09 -1.80
C ILE A 79 -9.64 -14.01 -2.11
N GLY A 80 -10.46 -13.64 -3.09
CA GLY A 80 -11.67 -14.38 -3.48
C GLY A 80 -12.88 -14.06 -2.60
N ASP A 81 -14.09 -14.21 -3.16
CA ASP A 81 -15.35 -13.73 -2.57
C ASP A 81 -15.69 -14.41 -1.24
N ASP A 82 -15.50 -15.73 -1.12
CA ASP A 82 -15.80 -16.47 0.12
C ASP A 82 -14.97 -15.95 1.29
N LYS A 83 -13.68 -15.72 1.03
CA LYS A 83 -12.76 -15.25 2.06
C LYS A 83 -12.94 -13.77 2.34
N ALA A 84 -13.22 -12.96 1.32
CA ALA A 84 -13.57 -11.54 1.49
C ALA A 84 -14.83 -11.39 2.36
N LYS A 85 -15.84 -12.24 2.16
CA LYS A 85 -17.04 -12.29 2.99
C LYS A 85 -16.71 -12.66 4.44
N GLU A 86 -15.96 -13.75 4.64
CA GLU A 86 -15.55 -14.19 5.98
C GLU A 86 -14.80 -13.08 6.75
N LEU A 87 -13.89 -12.37 6.07
CA LEU A 87 -13.14 -11.27 6.66
C LEU A 87 -14.03 -10.05 6.92
N ASN A 88 -14.94 -9.71 6.00
CA ASN A 88 -15.89 -8.62 6.20
C ASN A 88 -16.74 -8.85 7.46
N ASP A 89 -17.30 -10.05 7.62
CA ASP A 89 -18.14 -10.40 8.78
C ASP A 89 -17.34 -10.30 10.09
N LYS A 90 -16.05 -10.70 10.07
CA LYS A 90 -15.15 -10.52 11.23
C LYS A 90 -14.86 -9.05 11.51
N CYS A 91 -14.64 -8.23 10.48
CA CYS A 91 -14.44 -6.79 10.62
C CYS A 91 -15.66 -6.10 11.25
N ASP A 92 -16.88 -6.52 10.89
CA ASP A 92 -18.11 -6.01 11.51
C ASP A 92 -18.16 -6.31 13.02
N VAL A 93 -17.90 -7.56 13.40
CA VAL A 93 -17.88 -7.96 14.82
C VAL A 93 -16.80 -7.21 15.59
N LEU A 94 -15.61 -7.05 15.01
CA LEU A 94 -14.52 -6.30 15.64
C LEU A 94 -14.87 -4.82 15.81
N PHE A 95 -15.53 -4.20 14.82
CA PHE A 95 -15.94 -2.81 14.90
C PHE A 95 -16.94 -2.57 16.04
N ILE A 96 -17.91 -3.46 16.22
CA ILE A 96 -18.88 -3.36 17.34
C ILE A 96 -18.14 -3.41 18.68
N LYS A 97 -17.23 -4.39 18.85
CA LYS A 97 -16.44 -4.54 20.09
C LYS A 97 -15.54 -3.33 20.36
N GLU A 98 -14.94 -2.75 19.32
CA GLU A 98 -14.14 -1.52 19.42
C GLU A 98 -14.99 -0.36 19.94
N MET A 99 -16.21 -0.19 19.42
CA MET A 99 -17.13 0.86 19.85
C MET A 99 -17.62 0.67 21.29
N GLU A 100 -17.96 -0.56 21.69
CA GLU A 100 -18.33 -0.88 23.08
C GLU A 100 -17.19 -0.55 24.04
N HIS A 101 -15.96 -0.92 23.69
CA HIS A 101 -14.78 -0.58 24.48
C HIS A 101 -14.58 0.94 24.60
N LEU A 102 -14.71 1.68 23.51
CA LEU A 102 -14.61 3.14 23.51
C LEU A 102 -15.69 3.79 24.40
N ILE A 103 -16.94 3.33 24.30
CA ILE A 103 -18.05 3.82 25.14
C ILE A 103 -17.72 3.61 26.62
N ASN A 104 -17.26 2.41 26.99
CA ASN A 104 -16.90 2.11 28.38
C ASN A 104 -15.74 2.98 28.87
N LYS A 105 -14.73 3.20 28.02
CA LYS A 105 -13.61 4.11 28.33
C LYS A 105 -14.09 5.55 28.57
N PHE A 106 -14.98 6.07 27.71
CA PHE A 106 -15.52 7.42 27.88
C PHE A 106 -16.38 7.56 29.14
N ARG A 107 -17.19 6.54 29.48
CA ARG A 107 -17.93 6.52 30.75
C ARG A 107 -17.01 6.57 31.95
N PHE A 108 -15.99 5.71 31.98
CA PHE A 108 -15.01 5.72 33.06
C PHE A 108 -14.32 7.08 33.20
N MET A 109 -13.90 7.70 32.09
CA MET A 109 -13.30 9.04 32.12
C MET A 109 -14.29 10.09 32.64
N ALA A 110 -15.56 10.01 32.26
CA ALA A 110 -16.59 10.91 32.78
C ALA A 110 -16.76 10.76 34.29
N ASP A 111 -16.85 9.52 34.80
CA ASP A 111 -16.97 9.25 36.25
C ASP A 111 -15.76 9.80 37.03
N VAL A 112 -14.54 9.66 36.49
CA VAL A 112 -13.32 10.22 37.09
C VAL A 112 -13.34 11.75 37.09
N LEU A 113 -13.77 12.36 35.98
CA LEU A 113 -13.86 13.81 35.89
C LEU A 113 -14.93 14.37 36.83
N GLU A 114 -16.07 13.71 36.96
CA GLU A 114 -17.11 14.06 37.93
C GLU A 114 -16.54 14.04 39.35
N LEU A 115 -15.79 13.00 39.74
CA LEU A 115 -15.16 12.94 41.07
C LEU A 115 -14.11 14.05 41.32
N LEU A 116 -13.41 14.49 40.28
CA LEU A 116 -12.33 15.47 40.41
C LEU A 116 -12.81 16.93 40.35
N PHE A 117 -13.95 17.20 39.72
CA PHE A 117 -14.41 18.56 39.40
C PHE A 117 -15.78 18.93 39.99
N LEU A 118 -16.46 18.02 40.68
CA LEU A 118 -17.63 18.28 41.53
C LEU A 118 -17.30 18.00 43.00
#